data_AF-A0A1B6AU48-F1
#
_entry.id   AF-A0A1B6AU48-F1
#
_cell.length_a   1.000
_cell.length_b   1.000
_cell.length_c   1.000
_cell.angle_alpha   90.00
_cell.angle_beta   90.00
_cell.angle_gamma   90.00
#
_symmetry.space_group_name_H-M   'P 1'
#
loop_
_entity.id
_entity.type
_entity.pdbx_description
1 polymer ?
#
loop_
_entity_poly.entity_id
_entity_poly.type
_entity_poly.pdbx_seq_one_letter_code
_entity_poly.pdbx_strand_id
1 'polypeptide(L)'
;MPRTVDRYVPMALQFWERGRRYEDQGRPVLASRSYTRGLGCFLSYVKLAQDVQLAPAYYAFGTLGRELARLLAPMHRLSALQNARMALAASHLADPTRGQAGLIRRAVRDDRGRGMYQLTLDRRRLELTPEVRIAGAADARDLLASLLGTGPTRRSAQGRWPIGSGARLGRGRRAYWQEKKRYMQAVLPSCAGLDERRERARLRQEADAFFAELRRVAPGFDPGPRPEREKEEVQRRLHEEVRRRLEGRGDPAPGEVLERLRRAGGEPFGKGDEPS
;
A
#
# COMPACT_ATOMS: atom_id res chain seq x y z
N MET A 1 -18.05 -4.32 31.40
CA MET A 1 -17.05 -3.23 31.30
C MET A 1 -16.49 -3.16 29.87
N PRO A 2 -17.20 -2.56 28.88
CA PRO A 2 -16.73 -2.49 27.48
C PRO A 2 -15.73 -1.35 27.20
N ARG A 3 -15.36 -0.53 28.18
CA ARG A 3 -14.91 0.86 27.94
C ARG A 3 -13.42 1.08 27.58
N THR A 4 -12.55 0.07 27.61
CA THR A 4 -11.09 0.31 27.50
C THR A 4 -10.49 0.01 26.12
N VAL A 5 -11.11 -0.83 25.31
CA VAL A 5 -10.60 -1.18 23.98
C VAL A 5 -11.08 -0.20 22.92
N ASP A 6 -12.33 0.26 23.02
CA ASP A 6 -12.94 1.18 22.03
C ASP A 6 -12.20 2.52 21.92
N ARG A 7 -11.52 2.96 22.99
CA ARG A 7 -10.69 4.18 22.98
C ARG A 7 -9.61 4.18 21.88
N TYR A 8 -9.15 3.00 21.45
CA TYR A 8 -8.11 2.88 20.44
C TYR A 8 -8.58 3.37 19.06
N VAL A 9 -9.86 3.23 18.72
CA VAL A 9 -10.37 3.68 17.42
C VAL A 9 -10.35 5.21 17.30
N PRO A 10 -10.95 5.99 18.22
CA PRO A 10 -10.84 7.45 18.19
C PRO A 10 -9.39 7.95 18.23
N MET A 11 -8.52 7.32 19.03
CA MET A 11 -7.09 7.65 19.03
C MET A 11 -6.42 7.39 17.68
N ALA A 12 -6.74 6.27 17.02
CA ALA A 12 -6.20 5.95 15.71
C ALA A 12 -6.61 7.00 14.67
N LEU A 13 -7.88 7.39 14.66
CA LEU A 13 -8.42 8.43 13.77
C LEU A 13 -7.77 9.79 14.03
N GLN A 14 -7.59 10.18 15.29
CA GLN A 14 -6.90 11.44 15.64
C GLN A 14 -5.46 11.47 15.12
N PHE A 15 -4.72 10.36 15.26
CA PHE A 15 -3.36 10.27 14.73
C PHE A 15 -3.32 10.25 13.20
N TRP A 16 -4.32 9.64 12.57
CA TRP A 16 -4.46 9.65 11.12
C TRP A 16 -4.71 11.08 10.62
N GLU A 17 -5.67 11.80 11.20
CA GLU A 17 -5.96 13.20 10.86
C GLU A 17 -4.74 14.11 11.03
N ARG A 18 -4.03 13.96 12.15
CA ARG A 18 -2.79 14.70 12.42
C ARG A 18 -1.70 14.37 11.40
N GLY A 19 -1.63 13.13 10.93
CA GLY A 19 -0.68 12.72 9.90
C GLY A 19 -0.95 13.40 8.57
N ARG A 20 -2.22 13.45 8.12
CA ARG A 20 -2.63 14.17 6.90
C ARG A 20 -2.29 15.66 6.98
N ARG A 21 -2.61 16.30 8.11
CA ARG A 21 -2.23 17.71 8.35
C ARG A 21 -0.72 17.95 8.25
N TYR A 22 0.12 17.01 8.70
CA TYR A 22 1.58 17.13 8.53
C TYR A 22 2.03 16.89 7.09
N GLU A 23 1.36 16.01 6.35
CA GLU A 23 1.61 15.79 4.93
C GLU A 23 1.28 17.05 4.11
N ASP A 24 0.13 17.66 4.35
CA ASP A 24 -0.30 18.92 3.71
C ASP A 24 0.66 20.08 4.00
N GLN A 25 1.34 20.05 5.15
CA GLN A 25 2.37 21.02 5.54
C GLN A 25 3.77 20.70 5.00
N GLY A 26 3.95 19.64 4.20
CA GLY A 26 5.25 19.22 3.68
C GLY A 26 6.18 18.65 4.76
N ARG A 27 5.65 18.05 5.84
CA ARG A 27 6.40 17.51 6.99
C ARG A 27 6.34 15.97 7.05
N PRO A 28 6.94 15.25 6.09
CA PRO A 28 6.73 13.81 5.91
C PRO A 28 7.22 12.95 7.08
N VAL A 29 8.28 13.36 7.78
CA VAL A 29 8.77 12.64 8.97
C VAL A 29 7.74 12.66 10.09
N LEU A 30 7.10 13.82 10.36
CA LEU A 30 6.07 13.92 11.39
C LEU A 30 4.76 13.25 10.98
N ALA A 31 4.41 13.31 9.70
CA ALA A 31 3.29 12.55 9.15
C ALA A 31 3.49 11.05 9.39
N SER A 32 4.67 10.51 9.03
CA SER A 32 4.99 9.09 9.21
C SER A 32 4.92 8.64 10.66
N ARG A 33 5.39 9.47 11.61
CA ARG A 33 5.32 9.20 13.05
C ARG A 33 3.87 9.15 13.53
N SER A 34 3.03 10.09 13.07
CA SER A 34 1.60 10.14 13.42
C SER A 34 0.87 8.92 12.86
N TYR A 35 1.03 8.60 11.57
CA TYR A 35 0.46 7.41 10.95
C TYR A 35 0.89 6.12 11.64
N THR A 36 2.18 5.98 11.99
CA THR A 36 2.68 4.79 12.71
C THR A 36 1.99 4.62 14.08
N ARG A 37 1.70 5.71 14.79
CA ARG A 37 0.93 5.66 16.05
C ARG A 37 -0.52 5.26 15.80
N GLY A 38 -1.13 5.77 14.74
CA GLY A 38 -2.47 5.38 14.31
C GLY A 38 -2.58 3.88 13.99
N LEU A 39 -1.63 3.33 13.23
CA LEU A 39 -1.55 1.88 12.95
C LEU A 39 -1.39 1.06 14.24
N GLY A 40 -0.59 1.53 15.20
CA GLY A 40 -0.44 0.87 16.49
C GLY A 40 -1.74 0.84 17.31
N CYS A 41 -2.54 1.91 17.23
CA CYS A 41 -3.86 1.97 17.86
C CYS A 41 -4.84 0.99 17.19
N PHE A 42 -4.94 0.99 15.86
CA PHE A 42 -5.78 0.03 15.14
C PHE A 42 -5.37 -1.43 15.42
N LEU A 43 -4.07 -1.73 15.39
CA LEU A 43 -3.57 -3.07 15.71
C LEU A 43 -3.95 -3.48 17.14
N SER A 44 -3.86 -2.55 18.09
CA SER A 44 -4.28 -2.81 19.48
C SER A 44 -5.78 -3.08 19.57
N TYR A 45 -6.60 -2.31 18.84
CA TYR A 45 -8.05 -2.52 18.77
C TYR A 45 -8.40 -3.89 18.21
N VAL A 46 -7.97 -4.22 16.99
CA VAL A 46 -8.34 -5.49 16.33
C VAL A 46 -7.80 -6.73 17.04
N LYS A 47 -6.74 -6.58 17.84
CA LYS A 47 -6.20 -7.66 18.67
C LYS A 47 -7.01 -7.88 19.96
N LEU A 48 -7.48 -6.81 20.59
CA LEU A 48 -8.08 -6.87 21.93
C LEU A 48 -9.61 -6.91 21.90
N ALA A 49 -10.22 -6.42 20.82
CA ALA A 49 -11.66 -6.45 20.64
C ALA A 49 -12.12 -7.91 20.56
N GLN A 50 -13.16 -8.22 21.32
CA GLN A 50 -13.79 -9.55 21.35
C GLN A 50 -15.03 -9.61 20.44
N ASP A 51 -15.37 -8.47 19.84
CA ASP A 51 -16.62 -8.30 19.11
C ASP A 51 -16.55 -8.83 17.68
N VAL A 52 -17.71 -9.20 17.13
CA VAL A 52 -17.82 -9.98 15.88
C VAL A 52 -17.59 -9.12 14.63
N GLN A 53 -17.68 -7.78 14.74
CA GLN A 53 -17.69 -6.88 13.59
C GLN A 53 -16.44 -5.99 13.46
N LEU A 54 -15.29 -6.62 13.24
CA LEU A 54 -14.00 -5.92 13.05
C LEU A 54 -13.75 -5.36 11.64
N ALA A 55 -14.63 -5.65 10.67
CA ALA A 55 -14.42 -5.28 9.27
C ALA A 55 -14.19 -3.76 9.06
N PRO A 56 -14.92 -2.83 9.71
CA PRO A 56 -14.63 -1.40 9.61
C PRO A 56 -13.25 -1.01 10.13
N ALA A 57 -12.82 -1.59 11.26
CA ALA A 57 -11.51 -1.33 11.82
C ALA A 57 -10.39 -1.88 10.96
N TYR A 58 -10.56 -3.08 10.40
CA TYR A 58 -9.61 -3.65 9.44
C TYR A 58 -9.53 -2.85 8.15
N TYR A 59 -10.66 -2.36 7.64
CA TYR A 59 -10.67 -1.50 6.46
C TYR A 59 -9.90 -0.21 6.71
N ALA A 60 -10.20 0.50 7.80
CA ALA A 60 -9.49 1.74 8.17
C ALA A 60 -8.00 1.51 8.44
N PHE A 61 -7.65 0.42 9.12
CA PHE A 61 -6.27 -0.01 9.33
C PHE A 61 -5.53 -0.25 8.01
N GLY A 62 -6.19 -0.94 7.07
CA GLY A 62 -5.68 -1.15 5.72
C GLY A 62 -5.44 0.16 4.97
N THR A 63 -6.41 1.06 4.98
CA THR A 63 -6.32 2.37 4.30
C THR A 63 -5.19 3.22 4.86
N LEU A 64 -5.12 3.42 6.19
CA LEU A 64 -4.01 4.15 6.82
C LEU A 64 -2.65 3.49 6.52
N GLY A 65 -2.60 2.15 6.49
CA GLY A 65 -1.38 1.41 6.16
C GLY A 65 -0.91 1.67 4.72
N ARG A 66 -1.84 1.74 3.76
CA ARG A 66 -1.54 2.09 2.36
C ARG A 66 -1.03 3.51 2.23
N GLU A 67 -1.65 4.47 2.92
CA GLU A 67 -1.19 5.87 2.94
C GLU A 67 0.24 5.99 3.49
N LEU A 68 0.51 5.38 4.64
CA LEU A 68 1.85 5.39 5.22
C LEU A 68 2.88 4.71 4.31
N ALA A 69 2.52 3.58 3.69
CA ALA A 69 3.42 2.89 2.77
C ALA A 69 3.78 3.75 1.56
N ARG A 70 2.80 4.46 0.97
CA ARG A 70 3.04 5.41 -0.13
C ARG A 70 3.90 6.59 0.30
N LEU A 71 3.63 7.19 1.46
CA LEU A 71 4.44 8.25 2.03
C LEU A 71 5.90 7.81 2.21
N LEU A 72 6.13 6.59 2.70
CA LEU A 72 7.47 6.07 2.98
C LEU A 72 8.20 5.52 1.74
N ALA A 73 7.49 5.22 0.64
CA ALA A 73 8.07 4.63 -0.56
C ALA A 73 9.34 5.35 -1.08
N PRO A 74 9.35 6.70 -1.23
CA PRO A 74 10.55 7.42 -1.69
C PRO A 74 11.64 7.55 -0.62
N MET A 75 11.30 7.47 0.68
CA MET A 75 12.25 7.76 1.76
C MET A 75 12.93 6.50 2.32
N HIS A 76 12.17 5.41 2.45
CA HIS A 76 12.63 4.23 3.18
C HIS A 76 11.89 2.96 2.76
N ARG A 77 12.39 2.33 1.68
CA ARG A 77 11.79 1.15 1.03
C ARG A 77 11.40 0.00 1.97
N LEU A 78 12.25 -0.36 2.93
CA LEU A 78 11.96 -1.48 3.85
C LEU A 78 10.72 -1.20 4.71
N SER A 79 10.66 -0.02 5.34
CA SER A 79 9.50 0.45 6.09
C SER A 79 8.26 0.58 5.22
N ALA A 80 8.38 1.05 3.97
CA ALA A 80 7.25 1.06 3.02
C ALA A 80 6.70 -0.35 2.78
N LEU A 81 7.58 -1.33 2.52
CA LEU A 81 7.21 -2.74 2.34
C LEU A 81 6.55 -3.34 3.59
N GLN A 82 7.09 -3.09 4.78
CA GLN A 82 6.51 -3.58 6.03
C GLN A 82 5.10 -3.04 6.24
N ASN A 83 4.89 -1.74 6.04
CA ASN A 83 3.57 -1.13 6.17
C ASN A 83 2.60 -1.57 5.07
N ALA A 84 3.08 -1.80 3.84
CA ALA A 84 2.27 -2.38 2.77
C ALA A 84 1.81 -3.81 3.09
N ARG A 85 2.66 -4.62 3.74
CA ARG A 85 2.26 -5.95 4.25
C ARG A 85 1.23 -5.86 5.37
N MET A 86 1.39 -4.92 6.31
CA MET A 86 0.37 -4.67 7.34
C MET A 86 -0.97 -4.28 6.69
N ALA A 87 -0.93 -3.39 5.69
CA ALA A 87 -2.11 -2.95 4.93
C ALA A 87 -2.77 -4.09 4.16
N LEU A 88 -1.98 -4.96 3.53
CA LEU A 88 -2.43 -6.17 2.85
C LEU A 88 -3.19 -7.09 3.81
N ALA A 89 -2.60 -7.40 4.96
CA ALA A 89 -3.23 -8.23 5.98
C ALA A 89 -4.56 -7.66 6.45
N ALA A 90 -4.56 -6.37 6.84
CA ALA A 90 -5.77 -5.71 7.32
C ALA A 90 -6.86 -5.68 6.23
N SER A 91 -6.53 -5.30 5.00
CA SER A 91 -7.51 -5.23 3.90
C SER A 91 -8.06 -6.60 3.52
N HIS A 92 -7.21 -7.64 3.52
CA HIS A 92 -7.64 -9.02 3.32
C HIS A 92 -8.58 -9.51 4.44
N LEU A 93 -8.38 -9.06 5.69
CA LEU A 93 -9.25 -9.41 6.80
C LEU A 93 -10.58 -8.64 6.78
N ALA A 94 -10.63 -7.46 6.15
CA ALA A 94 -11.86 -6.69 5.92
C ALA A 94 -12.68 -7.22 4.73
N ASP A 95 -12.01 -7.78 3.72
CA ASP A 95 -12.60 -8.33 2.50
C ASP A 95 -13.55 -9.52 2.83
N PRO A 96 -14.85 -9.42 2.50
CA PRO A 96 -15.81 -10.49 2.75
C PRO A 96 -15.50 -11.78 1.98
N THR A 97 -14.75 -11.69 0.87
CA THR A 97 -14.36 -12.86 0.06
C THR A 97 -13.09 -13.53 0.54
N ARG A 98 -12.38 -12.93 1.51
CA ARG A 98 -11.05 -13.39 1.97
C ARG A 98 -10.09 -13.63 0.80
N GLY A 99 -10.13 -12.74 -0.21
CA GLY A 99 -9.25 -12.83 -1.35
C GLY A 99 -9.65 -13.80 -2.47
N GLN A 100 -10.89 -14.31 -2.46
CA GLN A 100 -11.36 -15.24 -3.49
C GLN A 100 -12.23 -14.53 -4.53
N ALA A 101 -11.67 -14.30 -5.73
CA ALA A 101 -12.37 -13.57 -6.80
C ALA A 101 -13.71 -14.23 -7.19
N GLY A 102 -13.77 -15.57 -7.20
CA GLY A 102 -15.00 -16.32 -7.51
C GLY A 102 -16.15 -16.10 -6.51
N LEU A 103 -15.89 -15.53 -5.33
CA LEU A 103 -16.91 -15.22 -4.33
C LEU A 103 -17.41 -13.77 -4.40
N ILE A 104 -16.82 -12.90 -5.22
CA ILE A 104 -17.15 -11.47 -5.28
C ILE A 104 -18.62 -11.24 -5.63
N ARG A 105 -19.14 -11.89 -6.68
CA ARG A 105 -20.56 -11.77 -7.08
C ARG A 105 -21.50 -12.07 -5.92
N ARG A 106 -21.22 -13.17 -5.20
CA ARG A 106 -22.02 -13.59 -4.05
C ARG A 106 -21.91 -12.58 -2.91
N ALA A 107 -20.71 -12.15 -2.56
CA ALA A 107 -20.50 -11.17 -1.50
C ALA A 107 -21.20 -9.84 -1.79
N VAL A 108 -21.10 -9.33 -3.01
CA VAL A 108 -21.78 -8.09 -3.43
C VAL A 108 -23.30 -8.22 -3.33
N ARG A 109 -23.88 -9.36 -3.70
CA ARG A 109 -25.32 -9.58 -3.60
C ARG A 109 -25.79 -9.78 -2.15
N ASP A 110 -25.10 -10.64 -1.39
CA ASP A 110 -25.58 -11.14 -0.10
C ASP A 110 -25.26 -10.19 1.08
N ASP A 111 -24.13 -9.45 1.04
CA ASP A 111 -23.69 -8.60 2.17
C ASP A 111 -24.17 -7.14 2.08
N ARG A 112 -24.80 -6.70 0.99
CA ARG A 112 -25.30 -5.32 0.84
C ARG A 112 -26.32 -4.90 1.91
N GLY A 113 -27.02 -5.86 2.52
CA GLY A 113 -27.99 -5.58 3.59
C GLY A 113 -27.39 -5.34 4.98
N ARG A 114 -26.08 -5.57 5.17
CA ARG A 114 -25.43 -5.36 6.48
C ARG A 114 -24.92 -3.93 6.56
N GLY A 115 -25.72 -3.04 7.14
CA GLY A 115 -25.35 -1.64 7.38
C GLY A 115 -24.03 -1.51 8.15
N MET A 116 -22.95 -1.31 7.40
CA MET A 116 -21.61 -1.06 7.92
C MET A 116 -21.18 0.33 7.48
N TYR A 117 -20.47 1.04 8.35
CA TYR A 117 -19.98 2.38 8.05
C TYR A 117 -18.47 2.42 8.14
N GLN A 118 -17.87 3.20 7.25
CA GLN A 118 -16.43 3.42 7.24
C GLN A 118 -16.03 4.20 8.50
N LEU A 119 -14.89 3.83 9.10
CA LEU A 119 -14.25 4.64 10.13
C LEU A 119 -13.36 5.68 9.43
N THR A 120 -13.94 6.82 9.07
CA THR A 120 -13.29 7.90 8.30
C THR A 120 -12.97 9.12 9.17
N LEU A 121 -12.10 9.99 8.66
CA LEU A 121 -11.73 11.26 9.29
C LEU A 121 -12.88 12.28 9.29
N ASP A 122 -13.65 12.32 8.21
CA ASP A 122 -14.63 13.40 7.95
C ASP A 122 -15.93 13.26 8.75
N ARG A 123 -16.02 12.27 9.65
CA ARG A 123 -17.22 11.92 10.46
C ARG A 123 -18.49 11.66 9.65
N ARG A 124 -18.45 11.75 8.32
CA ARG A 124 -19.51 11.35 7.41
C ARG A 124 -19.67 9.85 7.50
N ARG A 125 -20.90 9.40 7.74
CA ARG A 125 -21.26 7.98 7.71
C ARG A 125 -21.31 7.50 6.26
N LEU A 126 -20.13 7.32 5.67
CA LEU A 126 -20.00 6.64 4.39
C LEU A 126 -20.25 5.15 4.61
N GLU A 127 -21.10 4.57 3.78
CA GLU A 127 -21.35 3.14 3.83
C GLU A 127 -20.07 2.37 3.46
N LEU A 128 -19.80 1.31 4.22
CA LEU A 128 -18.72 0.37 3.96
C LEU A 128 -19.30 -0.86 3.28
N THR A 129 -19.62 -0.70 2.00
CA THR A 129 -20.20 -1.78 1.20
C THR A 129 -19.17 -2.89 0.94
N PRO A 130 -19.60 -4.09 0.51
CA PRO A 130 -18.69 -5.14 0.05
C PRO A 130 -17.73 -4.67 -1.05
N GLU A 131 -18.21 -3.88 -2.00
CA GLU A 131 -17.42 -3.34 -3.13
C GLU A 131 -16.24 -2.52 -2.63
N VAL A 132 -16.48 -1.61 -1.68
CA VAL A 132 -15.43 -0.77 -1.06
C VAL A 132 -14.37 -1.64 -0.37
N ARG A 133 -14.79 -2.68 0.36
CA ARG A 133 -13.87 -3.59 1.05
C ARG A 133 -13.05 -4.44 0.08
N ILE A 134 -13.67 -4.97 -0.96
CA ILE A 134 -13.02 -5.77 -2.01
C ILE A 134 -12.05 -4.90 -2.81
N ALA A 135 -12.43 -3.68 -3.18
CA ALA A 135 -11.57 -2.73 -3.88
C ALA A 135 -10.36 -2.34 -3.03
N GLY A 136 -10.55 -2.04 -1.74
CA GLY A 136 -9.45 -1.76 -0.81
C GLY A 136 -8.48 -2.95 -0.68
N ALA A 137 -8.98 -4.19 -0.73
CA ALA A 137 -8.13 -5.37 -0.74
C ALA A 137 -7.39 -5.54 -2.08
N ALA A 138 -8.00 -5.20 -3.21
CA ALA A 138 -7.32 -5.18 -4.52
C ALA A 138 -6.23 -4.10 -4.56
N ASP A 139 -6.49 -2.90 -4.06
CA ASP A 139 -5.51 -1.81 -3.95
C ASP A 139 -4.30 -2.19 -3.09
N ALA A 140 -4.53 -2.88 -1.97
CA ALA A 140 -3.43 -3.30 -1.10
C ALA A 140 -2.52 -4.32 -1.79
N ARG A 141 -3.08 -5.20 -2.63
CA ARG A 141 -2.31 -6.13 -3.46
C ARG A 141 -1.49 -5.39 -4.51
N ASP A 142 -2.12 -4.47 -5.23
CA ASP A 142 -1.47 -3.69 -6.29
C ASP A 142 -0.32 -2.84 -5.72
N LEU A 143 -0.54 -2.16 -4.60
CA LEU A 143 0.48 -1.37 -3.89
C LEU A 143 1.66 -2.24 -3.43
N LEU A 144 1.41 -3.37 -2.77
CA LEU A 144 2.52 -4.24 -2.36
C LEU A 144 3.27 -4.75 -3.58
N ALA A 145 2.57 -5.10 -4.66
CA ALA A 145 3.19 -5.55 -5.89
C ALA A 145 4.02 -4.47 -6.59
N SER A 146 3.70 -3.18 -6.45
CA SER A 146 4.53 -2.09 -6.99
C SER A 146 5.80 -1.87 -6.16
N LEU A 147 5.73 -2.09 -4.85
CA LEU A 147 6.89 -1.95 -3.94
C LEU A 147 7.85 -3.16 -3.96
N LEU A 148 7.35 -4.35 -4.34
CA LEU A 148 8.17 -5.55 -4.49
C LEU A 148 9.17 -5.40 -5.66
N GLY A 149 10.43 -5.71 -5.35
CA GLY A 149 11.53 -5.55 -6.31
C GLY A 149 11.55 -6.60 -7.41
N THR A 150 12.44 -6.40 -8.37
CA THR A 150 12.84 -7.40 -9.38
C THR A 150 14.11 -8.16 -8.99
N GLY A 151 14.78 -7.77 -7.89
CA GLY A 151 16.04 -8.35 -7.44
C GLY A 151 15.88 -9.69 -6.71
N PRO A 152 17.01 -10.38 -6.42
CA PRO A 152 16.99 -11.66 -5.72
C PRO A 152 16.33 -11.52 -4.33
N THR A 153 15.51 -12.51 -3.99
CA THR A 153 14.74 -12.52 -2.74
C THR A 153 15.67 -12.46 -1.54
N ARG A 154 15.52 -11.45 -0.69
CA ARG A 154 16.33 -11.31 0.53
C ARG A 154 16.03 -12.48 1.48
N ARG A 155 17.03 -12.92 2.27
CA ARG A 155 16.86 -13.95 3.34
C ARG A 155 15.66 -13.69 4.27
N SER A 156 15.20 -12.44 4.39
CA SER A 156 13.97 -12.05 5.10
C SER A 156 12.66 -12.66 4.56
N ALA A 157 12.69 -13.41 3.45
CA ALA A 157 11.57 -14.23 3.00
C ALA A 157 11.37 -15.52 3.83
N GLN A 158 12.39 -15.94 4.60
CA GLN A 158 12.24 -16.99 5.60
C GLN A 158 11.49 -16.42 6.81
N GLY A 159 10.25 -16.87 7.04
CA GLY A 159 9.39 -16.37 8.13
C GLY A 159 8.25 -15.45 7.70
N ARG A 160 7.83 -15.49 6.43
CA ARG A 160 6.57 -14.89 5.97
C ARG A 160 5.37 -15.55 6.67
N TRP A 161 4.37 -14.75 7.03
CA TRP A 161 3.15 -15.22 7.68
C TRP A 161 1.99 -15.28 6.68
N PRO A 162 1.52 -16.49 6.28
CA PRO A 162 0.28 -16.60 5.53
C PRO A 162 -0.88 -16.08 6.37
N ILE A 163 -1.58 -15.06 5.87
CA ILE A 163 -2.68 -14.44 6.61
C ILE A 163 -3.72 -15.50 6.99
N GLY A 164 -4.12 -15.53 8.27
CA GLY A 164 -5.08 -16.50 8.80
C GLY A 164 -4.47 -17.82 9.29
N SER A 165 -3.19 -18.10 9.03
CA SER A 165 -2.49 -19.27 9.57
C SER A 165 -1.95 -19.04 10.99
N GLY A 166 -1.81 -20.12 11.77
CA GLY A 166 -1.19 -20.09 13.10
C GLY A 166 -2.13 -19.62 14.22
N ALA A 167 -1.77 -19.93 15.47
CA ALA A 167 -2.60 -19.62 16.64
C ALA A 167 -2.76 -18.10 16.87
N ARG A 168 -3.84 -17.74 17.57
CA ARG A 168 -4.00 -16.38 18.12
C ARG A 168 -2.93 -16.15 19.19
N LEU A 169 -2.22 -15.05 19.11
CA LEU A 169 -1.24 -14.69 20.14
C LEU A 169 -1.98 -14.15 21.37
N GLY A 170 -1.46 -14.48 22.56
CA GLY A 170 -2.05 -14.09 23.84
C GLY A 170 -2.11 -12.57 24.07
N ARG A 171 -2.52 -12.18 25.28
CA ARG A 171 -2.57 -10.75 25.68
C ARG A 171 -1.20 -10.24 26.11
N GLY A 172 -1.05 -8.92 26.19
CA GLY A 172 0.16 -8.26 26.70
C GLY A 172 1.17 -7.80 25.64
N ARG A 173 2.23 -7.13 26.12
CA ARG A 173 3.22 -6.40 25.30
C ARG A 173 4.01 -7.31 24.36
N ARG A 174 4.52 -8.45 24.85
CA ARG A 174 5.29 -9.41 24.04
C ARG A 174 4.45 -9.94 22.88
N ALA A 175 3.22 -10.34 23.17
CA ALA A 175 2.30 -10.82 22.15
C ALA A 175 1.86 -9.71 21.18
N TYR A 176 1.81 -8.44 21.61
CA TYR A 176 1.56 -7.32 20.69
C TYR A 176 2.71 -7.15 19.69
N TRP A 177 3.95 -7.21 20.16
CA TRP A 177 5.13 -7.11 19.29
C TRP A 177 5.22 -8.27 18.30
N GLN A 178 4.91 -9.49 18.74
CA GLN A 178 4.85 -10.65 17.87
C GLN A 178 3.73 -10.51 16.81
N GLU A 179 2.56 -10.01 17.20
CA GLU A 179 1.45 -9.78 16.25
C GLU A 179 1.83 -8.70 15.24
N LYS A 180 2.41 -7.58 15.70
CA LYS A 180 2.95 -6.55 14.81
C LYS A 180 3.96 -7.14 13.83
N LYS A 181 4.87 -7.99 14.30
CA LYS A 181 5.85 -8.69 13.46
C LYS A 181 5.17 -9.56 12.41
N ARG A 182 4.12 -10.32 12.76
CA ARG A 182 3.32 -11.10 11.80
C ARG A 182 2.72 -10.23 10.71
N TYR A 183 2.06 -9.13 11.07
CA TYR A 183 1.49 -8.21 10.09
C TYR A 183 2.56 -7.61 9.16
N MET A 184 3.73 -7.23 9.69
CA MET A 184 4.86 -6.74 8.87
C MET A 184 5.46 -7.81 7.94
N GLN A 185 5.16 -9.08 8.17
CA GLN A 185 5.63 -10.23 7.39
C GLN A 185 4.50 -10.92 6.61
N ALA A 186 3.31 -10.31 6.55
CA ALA A 186 2.13 -10.92 5.98
C ALA A 186 2.28 -11.21 4.49
N VAL A 187 1.80 -12.38 4.07
CA VAL A 187 1.60 -12.80 2.67
C VAL A 187 0.19 -13.33 2.51
N LEU A 188 -0.38 -13.19 1.31
CA LEU A 188 -1.61 -13.92 0.99
C LEU A 188 -1.36 -15.43 1.04
N PRO A 189 -2.37 -16.25 1.38
CA PRO A 189 -2.26 -17.70 1.31
C PRO A 189 -1.80 -18.21 -0.07
N SER A 190 -2.30 -17.62 -1.15
CA SER A 190 -1.90 -17.91 -2.54
C SER A 190 -0.46 -17.53 -2.90
N CYS A 191 0.20 -16.73 -2.05
CA CYS A 191 1.59 -16.31 -2.19
C CYS A 191 2.54 -17.03 -1.20
N ALA A 192 2.03 -17.96 -0.39
CA ALA A 192 2.85 -18.69 0.55
C ALA A 192 3.94 -19.50 -0.19
N GLY A 193 5.19 -19.38 0.28
CA GLY A 193 6.35 -20.06 -0.34
C GLY A 193 6.85 -19.42 -1.65
N LEU A 194 6.18 -18.40 -2.19
CA LEU A 194 6.66 -17.70 -3.37
C LEU A 194 7.82 -16.76 -3.04
N ASP A 195 8.77 -16.66 -3.97
CA ASP A 195 9.79 -15.62 -4.00
C ASP A 195 9.15 -14.22 -4.29
N GLU A 196 9.91 -13.14 -4.12
CA GLU A 196 9.38 -11.77 -4.30
C GLU A 196 8.85 -11.50 -5.72
N ARG A 197 9.49 -12.07 -6.76
CA ARG A 197 9.08 -11.86 -8.15
C ARG A 197 7.76 -12.56 -8.45
N ARG A 198 7.63 -13.82 -8.01
CA ARG A 198 6.41 -14.63 -8.16
C ARG A 198 5.28 -14.07 -7.29
N GLU A 199 5.57 -13.64 -6.07
CA GLU A 199 4.61 -12.93 -5.21
C GLU A 199 4.09 -11.67 -5.89
N ARG A 200 4.98 -10.82 -6.44
CA ARG A 200 4.59 -9.62 -7.19
C ARG A 200 3.66 -9.96 -8.36
N ALA A 201 4.04 -10.93 -9.19
CA ALA A 201 3.23 -11.32 -10.35
C ALA A 201 1.84 -11.82 -9.92
N ARG A 202 1.78 -12.68 -8.89
CA ARG A 202 0.53 -13.21 -8.34
C ARG A 202 -0.35 -12.09 -7.77
N LEU A 203 0.22 -11.18 -6.98
CA LEU A 203 -0.53 -10.05 -6.41
C LEU A 203 -1.14 -9.15 -7.49
N ARG A 204 -0.42 -8.85 -8.57
CA ARG A 204 -0.96 -8.08 -9.71
C ARG A 204 -2.10 -8.81 -10.39
N GLN A 205 -1.91 -10.10 -10.68
CA GLN A 205 -2.93 -10.93 -11.32
C GLN A 205 -4.22 -10.97 -10.49
N GLU A 206 -4.10 -11.17 -9.18
CA GLU A 206 -5.25 -11.19 -8.27
C GLU A 206 -5.94 -9.82 -8.15
N ALA A 207 -5.16 -8.73 -8.05
CA ALA A 207 -5.72 -7.38 -8.04
C ALA A 207 -6.54 -7.11 -9.31
N ASP A 208 -6.04 -7.51 -10.47
CA ASP A 208 -6.75 -7.36 -11.75
C ASP A 208 -8.01 -8.21 -11.83
N ALA A 209 -7.95 -9.47 -11.39
CA ALA A 209 -9.12 -10.33 -11.32
C ALA A 209 -10.21 -9.72 -10.42
N PHE A 210 -9.82 -9.11 -9.30
CA PHE A 210 -10.74 -8.42 -8.40
C PHE A 210 -11.42 -7.22 -9.06
N PHE A 211 -10.64 -6.33 -9.69
CA PHE A 211 -11.21 -5.17 -10.37
C PHE A 211 -12.08 -5.55 -11.56
N ALA A 212 -11.66 -6.53 -12.36
CA ALA A 212 -12.45 -7.01 -13.50
C ALA A 212 -13.80 -7.58 -13.03
N GLU A 213 -13.78 -8.41 -11.99
CA GLU A 213 -15.00 -8.99 -11.43
C GLU A 213 -15.90 -7.94 -10.76
N LEU A 214 -15.33 -6.98 -10.02
CA LEU A 214 -16.09 -5.85 -9.46
C LEU A 214 -16.79 -5.02 -10.54
N ARG A 215 -16.08 -4.64 -11.61
CA ARG A 215 -16.68 -3.93 -12.74
C ARG A 215 -17.82 -4.72 -13.38
N ARG A 216 -17.71 -6.04 -13.43
CA ARG A 216 -18.74 -6.93 -13.98
C ARG A 216 -19.99 -7.03 -13.09
N VAL A 217 -19.83 -7.06 -11.77
CA VAL A 217 -20.96 -7.26 -10.83
C VAL A 217 -21.54 -5.98 -10.26
N ALA A 218 -20.80 -4.87 -10.31
CA ALA A 218 -21.20 -3.55 -9.83
C ALA A 218 -20.72 -2.48 -10.83
N PRO A 219 -21.34 -2.37 -12.02
CA PRO A 219 -20.87 -1.46 -13.08
C PRO A 219 -20.94 0.02 -12.72
N GLY A 220 -21.80 0.41 -11.76
CA GLY A 220 -21.88 1.77 -11.23
C GLY A 220 -20.91 2.06 -10.08
N PHE A 221 -20.12 1.08 -9.62
CA PHE A 221 -19.13 1.27 -8.57
C PHE A 221 -17.81 1.79 -9.16
N ASP A 222 -17.41 2.98 -8.74
CA ASP A 222 -16.10 3.55 -9.07
C ASP A 222 -15.12 3.32 -7.91
N PRO A 223 -14.09 2.47 -8.08
CA PRO A 223 -13.03 2.29 -7.07
C PRO A 223 -12.10 3.51 -6.94
N GLY A 224 -12.22 4.51 -7.83
CA GLY A 224 -11.29 5.62 -7.93
C GLY A 224 -10.05 5.28 -8.76
N PRO A 225 -9.13 6.26 -8.94
CA PRO A 225 -7.94 6.09 -9.77
C PRO A 225 -6.96 5.07 -9.17
N ARG A 226 -6.27 4.31 -10.04
CA ARG A 226 -5.18 3.39 -9.65
C ARG A 226 -3.82 4.12 -9.76
N PRO A 227 -3.31 4.73 -8.68
CA PRO A 227 -2.25 5.74 -8.75
C PRO A 227 -0.89 5.23 -9.27
N GLU A 228 -0.63 3.92 -9.25
CA GLU A 228 0.65 3.33 -9.66
C GLU A 228 0.65 2.87 -11.12
N ARG A 229 -0.52 2.53 -11.70
CA ARG A 229 -0.61 2.10 -13.11
C ARG A 229 -0.48 3.25 -14.08
N GLU A 230 -1.09 4.39 -13.75
CA GLU A 230 -0.93 5.59 -14.58
C GLU A 230 0.53 5.99 -14.64
N LYS A 231 1.27 5.92 -13.52
CA LYS A 231 2.71 6.20 -13.49
C LYS A 231 3.53 5.18 -14.27
N GLU A 232 3.28 3.87 -14.09
CA GLU A 232 3.99 2.82 -14.85
C GLU A 232 3.69 2.88 -16.36
N GLU A 233 2.45 3.18 -16.77
CA GLU A 233 2.07 3.33 -18.17
C GLU A 233 2.63 4.60 -18.79
N VAL A 234 2.56 5.74 -18.08
CA VAL A 234 3.20 7.00 -18.51
C VAL A 234 4.70 6.80 -18.67
N GLN A 235 5.34 6.13 -17.72
CA GLN A 235 6.78 5.90 -17.76
C GLN A 235 7.19 4.89 -18.85
N ARG A 236 6.37 3.86 -19.13
CA ARG A 236 6.57 2.99 -20.31
C ARG A 236 6.42 3.75 -21.61
N ARG A 237 5.37 4.57 -21.75
CA ARG A 237 5.14 5.40 -22.95
C ARG A 237 6.32 6.35 -23.19
N LEU A 238 6.81 7.00 -22.13
CA LEU A 238 8.02 7.83 -22.17
C LEU A 238 9.27 7.04 -22.61
N HIS A 239 9.51 5.86 -22.03
CA HIS A 239 10.65 5.02 -22.43
C HIS A 239 10.53 4.53 -23.89
N GLU A 240 9.35 4.15 -24.34
CA GLU A 240 9.10 3.72 -25.71
C GLU A 240 9.25 4.90 -26.70
N GLU A 241 8.80 6.09 -26.32
CA GLU A 241 8.97 7.31 -27.12
C GLU A 241 10.45 7.73 -27.21
N VAL A 242 11.20 7.68 -26.11
CA VAL A 242 12.65 7.92 -26.11
C VAL A 242 13.36 6.90 -27.00
N ARG A 243 13.01 5.62 -26.90
CA ARG A 243 13.56 4.56 -27.75
C ARG A 243 13.26 4.82 -29.24
N ARG A 244 12.02 5.15 -29.60
CA ARG A 244 11.65 5.49 -30.98
C ARG A 244 12.38 6.73 -31.51
N ARG A 245 12.62 7.74 -30.67
CA ARG A 245 13.40 8.93 -31.06
C ARG A 245 14.89 8.63 -31.26
N LEU A 246 15.43 7.65 -30.53
CA LEU A 246 16.80 7.17 -30.71
C LEU A 246 16.94 6.24 -31.92
N GLU A 247 15.93 5.41 -32.22
CA GLU A 247 15.92 4.53 -33.41
C GLU A 247 15.57 5.31 -34.70
N GLY A 248 14.77 6.39 -34.61
CA GLY A 248 14.35 7.22 -35.75
C GLY A 248 15.31 8.37 -36.08
N ARG A 249 16.23 8.74 -35.18
CA ARG A 249 17.41 9.53 -35.53
C ARG A 249 18.49 8.52 -35.90
N GLY A 250 18.67 8.27 -37.19
CA GLY A 250 19.78 7.44 -37.68
C GLY A 250 21.07 7.82 -36.93
N ASP A 251 21.84 6.79 -36.55
CA ASP A 251 23.01 6.90 -35.67
C ASP A 251 23.77 8.21 -35.93
N PRO A 252 23.79 9.18 -34.98
CA PRO A 252 24.69 10.30 -35.13
C PRO A 252 26.09 9.70 -35.13
N ALA A 253 26.83 9.96 -36.21
CA ALA A 253 28.21 9.48 -36.34
C ALA A 253 28.96 9.81 -35.03
N PRO A 254 29.76 8.88 -34.47
CA PRO A 254 30.35 9.00 -33.14
C PRO A 254 31.04 10.35 -32.84
N GLY A 255 31.50 11.06 -33.88
CA GLY A 255 32.07 12.40 -33.80
C GLY A 255 31.10 13.51 -33.36
N GLU A 256 29.82 13.47 -33.73
CA GLU A 256 28.85 14.53 -33.39
C GLU A 256 28.45 14.54 -31.92
N VAL A 257 28.48 13.37 -31.25
CA VAL A 257 28.16 13.25 -29.82
C VAL A 257 29.28 13.84 -28.95
N LEU A 258 30.54 13.61 -29.34
CA LEU A 258 31.71 14.18 -28.66
C LEU A 258 31.80 15.70 -28.81
N GLU A 259 31.46 16.25 -29.98
CA GLU A 259 31.44 17.69 -30.23
C GLU A 259 30.35 18.41 -29.41
N ARG A 260 29.17 17.79 -29.25
CA ARG A 260 28.08 18.34 -28.42
C ARG A 260 28.40 18.32 -26.94
N LEU A 261 29.06 17.27 -26.43
CA LEU A 261 29.52 17.21 -25.05
C LEU A 261 30.63 18.25 -24.77
N ARG A 262 31.50 18.53 -25.75
CA ARG A 262 32.55 19.54 -25.64
C ARG A 262 32.01 20.97 -25.61
N ARG A 263 30.92 21.25 -26.34
CA ARG A 263 30.22 22.55 -26.29
C ARG A 263 29.35 22.73 -25.05
N ALA A 264 28.80 21.66 -24.49
CA ALA A 264 28.00 21.70 -23.27
C ALA A 264 28.86 21.80 -21.99
N GLY A 265 30.14 21.43 -22.06
CA GLY A 265 31.11 21.51 -20.96
C GLY A 265 31.97 22.78 -20.98
N GLY A 266 31.36 23.93 -21.27
CA GLY A 266 32.04 25.24 -21.28
C GLY A 266 32.86 25.51 -20.01
N GLU A 267 34.16 25.65 -20.25
CA GLU A 267 35.31 26.22 -19.52
C GLU A 267 35.35 26.33 -17.97
N PRO A 268 36.54 26.06 -17.38
CA PRO A 268 36.78 26.16 -15.95
C PRO A 268 36.82 27.61 -15.47
N PHE A 269 36.26 27.81 -14.28
CA PHE A 269 36.33 29.00 -13.42
C PHE A 269 37.58 29.87 -13.64
N GLY A 270 37.34 31.12 -14.02
CA GLY A 270 38.34 32.18 -13.99
C GLY A 270 38.92 32.37 -12.59
N LYS A 271 40.24 32.51 -12.54
CA LYS A 271 40.98 33.08 -11.40
C LYS A 271 40.46 34.51 -11.17
N GLY A 272 39.96 34.77 -9.97
CA GLY A 272 39.64 36.11 -9.48
C GLY A 272 40.54 36.39 -8.28
N ASP A 273 41.19 37.55 -8.34
CA ASP A 273 42.34 38.00 -7.56
C ASP A 273 42.08 38.20 -6.05
N GLU A 274 43.14 37.97 -5.26
CA GLU A 274 43.30 38.54 -3.91
C GLU A 274 43.52 40.06 -4.00
N PRO A 275 42.98 40.82 -3.04
CA PRO A 275 43.70 41.99 -2.56
C PRO A 275 43.94 41.93 -1.04
N SER A 276 45.11 42.49 -0.71
CA SER A 276 45.79 42.66 0.57
C SER A 276 44.98 43.23 1.73
#